data_AF-A0A7S0G5J4-F1
#
_entry.id   AF-A0A7S0G5J4-F1
#
_cell.length_a   1.000
_cell.length_b   1.000
_cell.length_c   1.000
_cell.angle_alpha   90.00
_cell.angle_beta   90.00
_cell.angle_gamma   90.00
#
_symmetry.space_group_name_H-M   'P 1'
#
loop_
_entity.id
_entity.type
_entity.pdbx_description
1 polymer ?
#
loop_
_entity_poly.entity_id
_entity_poly.type
_entity_poly.pdbx_seq_one_letter_code
_entity_poly.pdbx_strand_id
1 'polypeptide(L)'
;EDFKTDMGIGHNNFGTEFLFPRRVISLCARAARIAAFDTPWSVFKDQEGHAKDCEYVSHLGFTGRFCIHPDGVETVNTAFTPSPESVARANGIIQAYEQAESLHQRGSVNFDGESVDFPVYERAKALVEKASRT
;
A
#
# COMPACT_ATOMS: atom_id res chain seq x y z
N GLU A 1 -1.30 -20.94 -0.07
CA GLU A 1 -1.50 -22.38 0.23
C GLU A 1 -0.24 -23.10 0.69
N ASP A 2 0.87 -23.05 -0.05
CA ASP A 2 2.09 -23.78 0.33
C ASP A 2 2.62 -23.42 1.72
N PHE A 3 2.71 -22.12 2.04
CA PHE A 3 3.08 -21.65 3.38
C PHE A 3 2.17 -22.25 4.47
N LYS A 4 0.86 -22.33 4.23
CA LYS A 4 -0.08 -22.90 5.20
C LYS A 4 0.16 -24.39 5.39
N THR A 5 0.48 -25.09 4.31
CA THR A 5 0.83 -26.53 4.33
C THR A 5 2.10 -26.77 5.15
N ASP A 6 3.15 -25.98 4.89
CA ASP A 6 4.44 -26.09 5.60
C ASP A 6 4.31 -25.78 7.10
N MET A 7 3.50 -24.78 7.43
CA MET A 7 3.22 -24.40 8.83
C MET A 7 2.18 -25.30 9.51
N GLY A 8 1.55 -26.24 8.81
CA GLY A 8 0.48 -27.09 9.35
C GLY A 8 -0.76 -26.32 9.80
N ILE A 9 -1.05 -25.16 9.19
CA ILE A 9 -2.17 -24.29 9.54
C ILE A 9 -3.29 -24.35 8.48
N GLY A 10 -4.54 -24.23 8.93
CA GLY A 10 -5.70 -24.13 8.06
C GLY A 10 -6.11 -22.67 7.79
N HIS A 11 -7.15 -22.50 7.00
CA HIS A 11 -7.87 -21.22 6.97
C HIS A 11 -8.53 -20.99 8.33
N ASN A 12 -8.46 -19.75 8.83
CA ASN A 12 -9.16 -19.39 10.06
C ASN A 12 -10.17 -18.27 9.79
N ASN A 13 -11.29 -18.29 10.52
CA ASN A 13 -12.37 -17.32 10.35
C ASN A 13 -11.97 -15.87 10.73
N PHE A 14 -10.77 -15.69 11.27
CA PHE A 14 -10.22 -14.39 11.65
C PHE A 14 -9.25 -13.83 10.59
N GLY A 15 -8.91 -14.59 9.55
CA GLY A 15 -7.93 -14.22 8.52
C GLY A 15 -6.51 -13.97 9.03
N THR A 16 -6.17 -14.49 10.22
CA THR A 16 -4.91 -14.16 10.91
C THR A 16 -3.75 -15.08 10.54
N GLU A 17 -3.96 -16.11 9.74
CA GLU A 17 -2.93 -17.07 9.33
C GLU A 17 -1.73 -16.39 8.65
N PHE A 18 -1.96 -15.24 8.02
CA PHE A 18 -0.94 -14.48 7.30
C PHE A 18 -0.48 -13.22 8.05
N LEU A 19 -0.97 -12.95 9.27
CA LEU A 19 -0.73 -11.68 9.96
C LEU A 19 0.75 -11.40 10.19
N PHE A 20 1.46 -12.34 10.82
CA PHE A 20 2.89 -12.23 11.05
C PHE A 20 3.73 -12.33 9.75
N PRO A 21 3.56 -13.35 8.90
CA PRO A 21 4.41 -13.49 7.71
C PRO A 21 4.25 -12.33 6.71
N ARG A 22 3.03 -11.79 6.48
CA ARG A 22 2.84 -10.62 5.59
C ARG A 22 3.64 -9.42 6.09
N ARG A 23 3.61 -9.15 7.40
CA ARG A 23 4.35 -8.03 8.02
C ARG A 23 5.85 -8.21 7.91
N VAL A 24 6.37 -9.41 8.14
CA VAL A 24 7.81 -9.70 8.03
C VAL A 24 8.27 -9.57 6.59
N ILE A 25 7.53 -10.15 5.63
CA ILE A 25 7.87 -10.09 4.20
C ILE A 25 7.89 -8.64 3.71
N SER A 26 6.86 -7.85 4.00
CA SER A 26 6.82 -6.47 3.53
C SER A 26 7.93 -5.62 4.16
N LEU A 27 8.18 -5.78 5.46
CA LEU A 27 9.29 -5.11 6.15
C LEU A 27 10.64 -5.45 5.51
N CYS A 28 10.94 -6.74 5.33
CA CYS A 28 12.20 -7.19 4.74
C CYS A 28 12.37 -6.71 3.29
N ALA A 29 11.31 -6.80 2.48
CA ALA A 29 11.34 -6.34 1.09
C ALA A 29 11.59 -4.83 0.99
N ARG A 30 10.92 -4.02 1.83
CA ARG A 30 11.15 -2.57 1.90
C ARG A 30 12.56 -2.23 2.36
N ALA A 31 13.09 -2.94 3.36
CA ALA A 31 14.47 -2.77 3.81
C ALA A 31 15.49 -3.10 2.70
N ALA A 32 15.21 -4.14 1.90
CA ALA A 32 16.03 -4.56 0.77
C ALA A 32 15.77 -3.76 -0.52
N ARG A 33 14.80 -2.84 -0.54
CA ARG A 33 14.37 -2.06 -1.72
C ARG A 33 13.96 -2.93 -2.92
N ILE A 34 13.28 -4.05 -2.65
CA ILE A 34 12.73 -4.95 -3.67
C ILE A 34 11.20 -4.94 -3.63
N ALA A 35 10.57 -5.33 -4.73
CA ALA A 35 9.13 -5.49 -4.80
C ALA A 35 8.66 -6.66 -3.93
N ALA A 36 7.50 -6.50 -3.30
CA ALA A 36 6.83 -7.56 -2.55
C ALA A 36 5.45 -7.83 -3.15
N PHE A 37 5.13 -9.09 -3.41
CA PHE A 37 3.83 -9.50 -3.91
C PHE A 37 3.16 -10.42 -2.90
N ASP A 38 1.89 -10.14 -2.60
CA ASP A 38 1.10 -10.98 -1.71
C ASP A 38 0.49 -12.18 -2.45
N THR A 39 0.05 -13.16 -1.65
CA THR A 39 -0.51 -14.43 -2.12
C THR A 39 -1.85 -14.27 -2.85
N PRO A 40 -2.20 -15.18 -3.78
CA PRO A 40 -3.51 -15.17 -4.43
C PRO A 40 -4.68 -15.27 -3.45
N TRP A 41 -5.81 -14.67 -3.82
CA TRP A 41 -7.08 -14.88 -3.14
C TRP A 41 -7.72 -16.21 -3.57
N SER A 42 -7.98 -17.11 -2.62
CA SER A 42 -8.48 -18.46 -2.89
C SER A 42 -10.01 -18.61 -2.80
N VAL A 43 -10.73 -17.60 -2.27
CA VAL A 43 -12.17 -17.67 -2.02
C VAL A 43 -12.95 -16.96 -3.14
N PHE A 44 -12.99 -17.57 -4.33
CA PHE A 44 -13.52 -16.95 -5.56
C PHE A 44 -14.92 -16.34 -5.46
N LYS A 45 -15.79 -16.88 -4.61
CA LYS A 45 -17.17 -16.39 -4.45
C LYS A 45 -17.28 -15.15 -3.57
N ASP A 46 -16.23 -14.81 -2.84
CA ASP A 46 -16.22 -13.69 -1.90
C ASP A 46 -15.43 -12.51 -2.48
N GLN A 47 -16.10 -11.73 -3.33
CA GLN A 47 -15.53 -10.55 -3.98
C GLN A 47 -15.36 -9.38 -3.01
N GLU A 48 -16.28 -9.24 -2.05
CA GLU A 48 -16.19 -8.20 -1.03
C GLU A 48 -15.01 -8.45 -0.08
N GLY A 49 -14.83 -9.70 0.37
CA GLY A 49 -13.65 -10.12 1.14
C GLY A 49 -12.35 -9.94 0.36
N HIS A 50 -12.35 -10.24 -0.94
CA HIS A 50 -11.19 -10.00 -1.80
C HIS A 50 -10.81 -8.52 -1.84
N ALA A 51 -11.77 -7.62 -2.03
CA ALA A 51 -11.52 -6.18 -2.07
C ALA A 51 -10.96 -5.66 -0.74
N LYS A 52 -11.57 -6.05 0.39
CA LYS A 52 -11.12 -5.66 1.73
C LYS A 52 -9.72 -6.19 2.05
N ASP A 53 -9.42 -7.43 1.68
CA ASP A 53 -8.07 -8.01 1.91
C ASP A 53 -7.03 -7.33 1.00
N CYS A 54 -7.35 -7.02 -0.25
CA CYS A 54 -6.46 -6.27 -1.14
C CYS A 54 -6.17 -4.86 -0.62
N GLU A 55 -7.17 -4.14 -0.14
CA GLU A 55 -7.00 -2.85 0.52
C GLU A 55 -6.12 -2.98 1.77
N TYR A 56 -6.38 -3.96 2.63
CA TYR A 56 -5.55 -4.20 3.81
C TYR A 56 -4.08 -4.44 3.45
N VAL A 57 -3.83 -5.30 2.47
CA VAL A 57 -2.48 -5.68 2.04
C VAL A 57 -1.75 -4.50 1.39
N SER A 58 -2.42 -3.65 0.62
CA SER A 58 -1.79 -2.48 0.00
C SER A 58 -1.26 -1.48 1.04
N HIS A 59 -1.89 -1.43 2.23
CA HIS A 59 -1.42 -0.63 3.37
C HIS A 59 -0.25 -1.27 4.16
N LEU A 60 0.08 -2.54 3.93
CA LEU A 60 1.20 -3.22 4.61
C LEU A 60 2.57 -2.98 3.95
N GLY A 61 2.62 -2.26 2.83
CA GLY A 61 3.86 -2.00 2.07
C GLY A 61 4.16 -3.00 0.97
N PHE A 62 3.18 -3.83 0.58
CA PHE A 62 3.26 -4.66 -0.62
C PHE A 62 3.18 -3.81 -1.90
N THR A 63 3.83 -4.30 -2.96
CA THR A 63 3.80 -3.70 -4.30
C THR A 63 2.57 -4.13 -5.09
N GLY A 64 2.12 -5.36 -4.89
CA GLY A 64 0.96 -5.93 -5.57
C GLY A 64 0.53 -7.26 -4.97
N ARG A 65 -0.36 -7.95 -5.69
CA ARG A 65 -0.87 -9.27 -5.34
C ARG A 65 -0.90 -10.16 -6.58
N PHE A 66 -0.63 -11.45 -6.42
CA PHE A 66 -0.78 -12.41 -7.52
C PHE A 66 -2.26 -12.68 -7.82
N CYS A 67 -2.62 -12.70 -9.10
CA CYS A 67 -3.95 -13.11 -9.58
C CYS A 67 -3.88 -14.49 -10.24
N ILE A 68 -4.80 -15.37 -9.88
CA ILE A 68 -4.96 -16.71 -10.50
C ILE A 68 -6.22 -16.82 -11.37
N HIS A 69 -7.03 -15.76 -11.43
CA HIS A 69 -8.22 -15.67 -12.25
C HIS A 69 -8.39 -14.23 -12.78
N PRO A 70 -8.87 -14.02 -14.02
CA PRO A 70 -9.09 -12.70 -14.59
C PRO A 70 -9.97 -11.77 -13.75
N ASP A 71 -11.05 -12.31 -13.15
CA ASP A 71 -12.00 -11.53 -12.33
C ASP A 71 -11.35 -10.81 -11.13
N GLY A 72 -10.18 -11.27 -10.66
CA GLY A 72 -9.46 -10.62 -9.57
C GLY A 72 -8.58 -9.44 -9.98
N VAL A 73 -8.30 -9.29 -11.28
CA VAL A 73 -7.32 -8.30 -11.79
C VAL A 73 -7.76 -6.87 -11.50
N GLU A 74 -9.02 -6.54 -11.76
CA GLU A 74 -9.56 -5.20 -11.53
C GLU A 74 -9.54 -4.84 -10.05
N THR A 75 -9.93 -5.76 -9.17
CA THR A 75 -9.89 -5.58 -7.71
C THR A 75 -8.47 -5.32 -7.21
N VAL A 76 -7.49 -6.09 -7.67
CA VAL A 76 -6.08 -5.91 -7.28
C VAL A 76 -5.56 -4.57 -7.82
N ASN A 77 -5.76 -4.25 -9.10
CA ASN A 77 -5.30 -2.99 -9.65
C ASN A 77 -5.91 -1.78 -8.92
N THR A 78 -7.19 -1.84 -8.58
CA THR A 78 -7.88 -0.78 -7.83
C THR A 78 -7.24 -0.55 -6.45
N ALA A 79 -6.94 -1.62 -5.70
CA ALA A 79 -6.37 -1.50 -4.35
C ALA A 79 -4.90 -1.04 -4.32
N PHE A 80 -4.14 -1.32 -5.39
CA PHE A 80 -2.71 -1.01 -5.44
C PHE A 80 -2.39 0.24 -6.28
N THR A 81 -3.37 0.84 -6.97
CA THR A 81 -3.19 2.08 -7.72
C THR A 81 -3.62 3.28 -6.87
N PRO A 82 -2.79 4.34 -6.73
CA PRO A 82 -3.20 5.55 -6.04
C PRO A 82 -4.45 6.17 -6.67
N SER A 83 -5.43 6.54 -5.85
CA SER A 83 -6.63 7.21 -6.36
C SER A 83 -6.32 8.64 -6.83
N PRO A 84 -7.09 9.21 -7.78
CA PRO A 84 -6.93 10.59 -8.21
C PRO A 84 -6.95 11.60 -7.06
N GLU A 85 -7.78 11.37 -6.05
CA GLU A 85 -7.90 12.21 -4.85
C GLU A 85 -6.62 12.13 -4.00
N SER A 86 -6.07 10.92 -3.82
CA SER A 86 -4.82 10.73 -3.08
C SER A 86 -3.64 11.42 -3.78
N VAL A 87 -3.61 11.40 -5.11
CA VAL A 87 -2.61 12.08 -5.94
C VAL A 87 -2.77 13.60 -5.84
N ALA A 88 -4.00 14.11 -5.94
CA ALA A 88 -4.27 15.54 -5.78
C ALA A 88 -3.82 16.05 -4.40
N ARG A 89 -4.14 15.31 -3.33
CA ARG A 89 -3.69 15.63 -1.98
C ARG A 89 -2.17 15.58 -1.84
N ALA A 90 -1.52 14.57 -2.40
CA ALA A 90 -0.06 14.45 -2.38
C ALA A 90 0.63 15.63 -3.08
N ASN A 91 0.11 16.08 -4.23
CA ASN A 91 0.59 17.28 -4.90
C ASN A 91 0.43 18.54 -4.03
N GLY A 92 -0.70 18.68 -3.32
CA GLY A 92 -0.91 19.78 -2.36
C GLY A 92 0.12 19.80 -1.23
N ILE A 93 0.43 18.62 -0.67
CA ILE A 93 1.48 18.45 0.35
C ILE A 93 2.85 18.89 -0.18
N ILE A 94 3.21 18.43 -1.38
CA ILE A 94 4.49 18.76 -2.03
C ILE A 94 4.62 20.27 -2.18
N GLN A 95 3.59 20.91 -2.76
CA GLN A 95 3.57 22.35 -2.98
C GLN A 95 3.68 23.13 -1.66
N ALA A 96 2.91 22.75 -0.63
CA ALA A 96 2.92 23.43 0.67
C ALA A 96 4.29 23.34 1.35
N TYR A 97 4.93 22.16 1.30
CA TYR A 97 6.24 21.95 1.91
C TYR A 97 7.32 22.77 1.20
N GLU A 98 7.38 22.72 -0.14
CA GLU A 98 8.37 23.43 -0.95
C GLU A 98 8.25 24.96 -0.84
N GLN A 99 7.02 25.48 -0.70
CA GLN A 99 6.79 26.90 -0.43
C GLN A 99 7.29 27.31 0.96
N ALA A 100 7.03 26.50 1.99
CA ALA A 100 7.48 26.80 3.34
C ALA A 100 9.00 26.71 3.50
N GLU A 101 9.63 25.74 2.84
CA GLU A 101 11.09 25.58 2.81
C GLU A 101 11.75 26.78 2.11
N SER A 102 11.28 27.14 0.91
CA SER A 102 11.86 28.23 0.11
C SER A 102 11.66 29.63 0.70
N LEU A 103 10.47 29.93 1.23
CA LEU A 103 10.12 31.29 1.69
C LEU A 103 10.50 31.55 3.15
N HIS A 104 10.51 30.51 3.99
CA HIS A 104 10.59 30.67 5.44
C HIS A 104 11.68 29.82 6.08
N GLN A 105 12.42 29.00 5.31
CA GLN A 105 13.43 28.08 5.83
C GLN A 105 12.87 27.18 6.94
N ARG A 106 11.59 26.81 6.82
CA ARG A 106 10.88 25.98 7.80
C ARG A 106 10.94 24.51 7.37
N GLY A 107 11.36 23.64 8.28
CA GLY A 107 11.37 22.19 8.06
C GLY A 107 9.99 21.50 8.21
N SER A 108 8.93 22.28 8.47
CA SER A 108 7.55 21.77 8.61
C SER A 108 6.51 22.84 8.27
N VAL A 109 5.35 22.41 7.75
CA VAL A 109 4.21 23.28 7.39
C VAL A 109 2.89 22.63 7.83
N ASN A 110 1.86 23.44 8.06
CA ASN A 110 0.50 22.92 8.24
C ASN A 110 -0.20 22.79 6.87
N PHE A 111 -0.80 21.64 6.59
CA PHE A 111 -1.62 21.40 5.41
C PHE A 111 -2.87 20.62 5.83
N ASP A 112 -4.07 21.15 5.55
CA ASP A 112 -5.36 20.57 5.95
C ASP A 112 -5.45 20.18 7.44
N GLY A 113 -4.85 20.99 8.32
CA GLY A 113 -4.86 20.72 9.76
C GLY A 113 -3.82 19.69 10.23
N GLU A 114 -3.05 19.09 9.32
CA GLU A 114 -1.97 18.15 9.64
C GLU A 114 -0.58 18.81 9.53
N SER A 115 0.36 18.36 10.36
CA SER A 115 1.76 18.76 10.23
C SER A 115 2.43 17.95 9.13
N VAL A 116 2.97 18.64 8.14
CA VAL A 116 3.80 18.08 7.07
C VAL A 116 5.25 18.37 7.41
N ASP A 117 6.01 17.31 7.66
CA ASP A 117 7.46 17.31 7.78
C ASP A 117 8.11 16.53 6.61
N PHE A 118 9.43 16.41 6.62
CA PHE A 118 10.17 15.79 5.53
C PHE A 118 9.72 14.34 5.22
N PRO A 119 9.49 13.44 6.21
CA PRO A 119 8.90 12.12 5.95
C PRO A 119 7.52 12.13 5.29
N VAL A 120 6.64 13.08 5.64
CA VAL A 120 5.32 13.20 4.96
C VAL A 120 5.52 13.66 3.51
N TYR A 121 6.39 14.65 3.28
CA TYR A 121 6.76 15.15 1.95
C TYR A 121 7.32 14.04 1.05
N GLU A 122 8.28 13.26 1.52
CA GLU A 122 8.89 12.17 0.73
C GLU A 122 7.89 11.07 0.40
N ARG A 123 6.97 10.73 1.32
CA ARG A 123 5.89 9.78 1.02
C ARG A 123 4.92 10.32 -0.04
N ALA A 124 4.59 11.61 0.00
CA ALA A 124 3.76 12.24 -1.02
C ALA A 124 4.41 12.18 -2.42
N LYS A 125 5.71 12.46 -2.51
CA LYS A 125 6.47 12.31 -3.76
C LYS A 125 6.47 10.89 -4.28
N ALA A 126 6.75 9.92 -3.42
CA ALA A 126 6.73 8.51 -3.80
C ALA A 126 5.34 8.06 -4.31
N LEU A 127 4.25 8.61 -3.74
CA LEU A 127 2.89 8.35 -4.21
C LEU A 127 2.65 8.92 -5.62
N VAL A 128 3.03 10.17 -5.86
CA VAL A 128 2.90 10.81 -7.20
C VAL A 128 3.74 10.08 -8.24
N GLU A 129 4.97 9.69 -7.90
CA GLU A 129 5.86 8.92 -8.78
C GLU A 129 5.34 7.50 -9.05
N LYS A 130 4.59 6.92 -8.09
CA LYS A 130 3.91 5.64 -8.32
C LYS A 130 2.77 5.83 -9.31
N ALA A 131 1.94 6.86 -9.12
CA ALA A 131 0.80 7.15 -9.98
C ALA A 131 1.19 7.44 -11.44
N SER A 132 2.38 8.00 -11.71
CA SER A 132 2.85 8.23 -13.08
C SER A 132 3.32 6.98 -13.82
N ARG A 133 3.44 5.84 -13.12
CA ARG A 133 3.91 4.55 -13.67
C ARG A 133 2.81 3.50 -13.84
N THR A 134 1.60 3.82 -13.39
CA THR A 134 0.37 3.00 -13.48
C THR A 134 -0.60 3.65 -14.44
#